data_AF-A0A5C8TPS2-F1
#
_entry.id   AF-A0A5C8TPS2-F1
#
_cell.length_a   1.000
_cell.length_b   1.000
_cell.length_c   1.000
_cell.angle_alpha   90.00
_cell.angle_beta   90.00
_cell.angle_gamma   90.00
#
_symmetry.space_group_name_H-M   'P 1'
#
loop_
_entity.id
_entity.type
_entity.pdbx_description
1 polymer ?
#
loop_
_entity_poly.entity_id
_entity_poly.type
_entity_poly.pdbx_seq_one_letter_code
_entity_poly.pdbx_strand_id
1 'polypeptide(L)'
;MRHPAWPTSIGASRRDPNRDALQRIADTLKCPVETLLKSAHSEVYPDETAELVRLWFKIQDATARRTILEQLRAAAGEPSR
;
A
#
# COMPACT_ATOMS: atom_id res chain seq x y z
N MET A 1 28.59 -45.48 2.05
CA MET A 1 27.57 -44.64 1.37
C MET A 1 27.67 -43.24 1.98
N ARG A 2 28.06 -42.21 1.21
CA ARG A 2 28.33 -40.83 1.67
C ARG A 2 27.05 -39.96 1.58
N HIS A 3 26.86 -39.09 2.59
CA HIS A 3 25.86 -38.02 2.84
C HIS A 3 25.65 -36.99 1.69
N PRO A 4 24.80 -35.91 1.77
CA PRO A 4 23.97 -35.35 2.88
C PRO A 4 22.54 -34.81 2.51
N ALA A 5 21.89 -34.20 3.51
CA ALA A 5 20.62 -33.43 3.55
C ALA A 5 20.51 -32.30 2.48
N TRP A 6 19.35 -31.65 2.28
CA TRP A 6 18.95 -30.41 3.00
C TRP A 6 17.49 -29.97 2.66
N PRO A 7 16.90 -29.11 3.52
CA PRO A 7 15.49 -28.68 3.49
C PRO A 7 15.26 -27.53 2.52
N THR A 8 14.07 -27.44 1.92
CA THR A 8 13.70 -26.24 1.14
C THR A 8 12.34 -25.72 1.62
N SER A 9 12.43 -24.92 2.67
CA SER A 9 11.64 -23.73 2.97
C SER A 9 10.22 -23.69 2.39
N ILE A 10 9.25 -24.14 3.20
CA ILE A 10 7.86 -23.74 3.07
C ILE A 10 7.79 -22.21 3.17
N GLY A 11 7.24 -21.57 2.13
CA GLY A 11 6.60 -20.26 2.25
C GLY A 11 7.54 -19.06 2.28
N ALA A 12 8.27 -18.81 1.21
CA ALA A 12 8.59 -17.43 0.87
C ALA A 12 7.28 -16.73 0.45
N SER A 13 6.45 -16.33 1.41
CA SER A 13 5.33 -15.42 1.16
C SER A 13 5.93 -14.17 0.53
N ARG A 14 5.67 -14.01 -0.78
CA ARG A 14 6.08 -12.85 -1.56
C ARG A 14 5.59 -11.60 -0.80
N ARG A 15 6.51 -10.88 -0.16
CA ARG A 15 6.16 -9.63 0.55
C ARG A 15 5.55 -8.69 -0.49
N ASP A 16 4.27 -8.38 -0.31
CA ASP A 16 3.61 -7.40 -1.14
C ASP A 16 4.05 -6.00 -0.65
N PRO A 17 4.83 -5.24 -1.44
CA PRO A 17 5.28 -3.92 -1.04
C PRO A 17 4.10 -2.96 -0.76
N ASN A 18 2.91 -3.23 -1.31
CA ASN A 18 1.72 -2.47 -1.00
C ASN A 18 1.19 -2.77 0.41
N ARG A 19 1.35 -4.00 0.90
CA ARG A 19 0.98 -4.36 2.27
C ARG A 19 1.85 -3.66 3.30
N ASP A 20 3.15 -3.56 3.06
CA ASP A 20 4.08 -2.85 3.95
C ASP A 20 3.80 -1.34 3.97
N ALA A 21 3.39 -0.76 2.83
CA ALA A 21 2.94 0.63 2.77
C ALA A 21 1.61 0.84 3.53
N LEU A 22 0.63 -0.04 3.32
CA LEU A 22 -0.65 -0.01 4.05
C LEU A 22 -0.46 -0.18 5.56
N GLN A 23 0.45 -1.05 5.99
CA GLN A 23 0.75 -1.25 7.41
C GLN A 23 1.28 0.04 8.04
N ARG A 24 2.23 0.74 7.41
CA ARG A 24 2.75 2.02 7.94
C ARG A 24 1.67 3.09 8.05
N ILE A 25 0.75 3.14 7.08
CA ILE A 25 -0.40 4.06 7.11
C ILE A 25 -1.34 3.67 8.26
N ALA A 26 -1.64 2.37 8.41
CA ALA A 26 -2.48 1.84 9.48
C ALA A 26 -1.92 2.17 10.86
N ASP A 27 -0.61 1.98 11.05
CA ASP A 27 0.10 2.30 12.29
C ASP A 27 0.02 3.80 12.61
N THR A 28 0.18 4.66 11.59
CA THR A 28 0.08 6.12 11.73
C THR A 28 -1.33 6.56 12.13
N LEU A 29 -2.35 5.94 11.51
CA LEU A 29 -3.76 6.22 11.77
C LEU A 29 -4.31 5.48 12.99
N LYS A 30 -3.50 4.66 13.67
CA LYS A 30 -3.88 3.77 14.78
C LYS A 30 -5.12 2.92 14.44
N CYS A 31 -5.18 2.38 13.22
CA CYS A 31 -6.26 1.52 12.77
C CYS A 31 -5.74 0.14 12.31
N PRO A 32 -6.59 -0.90 12.24
CA PRO A 32 -6.19 -2.20 11.72
C PRO A 32 -5.85 -2.14 10.21
N VAL A 33 -4.73 -2.76 9.80
CA VAL A 33 -4.31 -2.80 8.39
C VAL A 33 -5.34 -3.51 7.51
N GLU A 34 -6.07 -4.47 8.07
CA GLU A 34 -7.15 -5.21 7.42
C GLU A 34 -8.28 -4.27 6.97
N THR A 35 -8.52 -3.19 7.70
CA THR A 35 -9.50 -2.16 7.33
C THR A 35 -9.06 -1.44 6.07
N LEU A 36 -7.78 -1.06 5.98
CA LEU A 36 -7.25 -0.39 4.79
C LEU A 36 -7.14 -1.34 3.59
N LEU A 37 -6.79 -2.62 3.81
CA LEU A 37 -6.78 -3.65 2.76
C LEU A 37 -8.19 -3.89 2.21
N LYS A 38 -9.20 -3.99 3.07
CA LYS A 38 -10.61 -4.11 2.63
C LYS A 38 -11.04 -2.89 1.82
N SER A 39 -10.71 -1.68 2.27
CA SER A 39 -11.02 -0.43 1.54
C SER A 39 -10.30 -0.34 0.20
N ALA A 40 -9.05 -0.78 0.11
CA ALA A 40 -8.26 -0.77 -1.12
C ALA A 40 -8.83 -1.71 -2.21
N HIS A 41 -9.60 -2.73 -1.82
CA HIS A 41 -10.21 -3.70 -2.72
C HIS A 41 -11.74 -3.57 -2.87
N SER A 42 -12.37 -2.67 -2.12
CA SER A 42 -13.83 -2.44 -2.19
C SER A 42 -14.21 -1.63 -3.44
N GLU A 43 -15.43 -1.85 -3.95
CA GLU A 43 -16.09 -1.03 -5.00
C GLU A 43 -16.97 0.09 -4.42
N VAL A 44 -17.23 0.05 -3.11
CA VAL A 44 -18.01 1.04 -2.36
C VAL A 44 -17.14 1.60 -1.24
N TYR A 45 -17.08 2.92 -1.11
CA TYR A 45 -16.19 3.61 -0.18
C TYR A 45 -17.00 4.57 0.69
N PRO A 46 -16.77 4.60 2.01
CA PRO A 46 -17.57 5.37 2.94
C PRO A 46 -17.26 6.88 2.91
N ASP A 47 -16.06 7.28 2.46
CA ASP A 47 -15.59 8.66 2.45
C ASP A 47 -14.45 8.89 1.43
N GLU A 48 -14.10 10.17 1.22
CA GLU A 48 -13.08 10.62 0.26
C GLU A 48 -11.66 10.12 0.62
N THR A 49 -11.39 9.85 1.91
CA THR A 49 -10.09 9.35 2.36
C THR A 49 -9.90 7.89 1.97
N ALA A 50 -10.93 7.07 2.17
CA ALA A 50 -10.96 5.67 1.75
C ALA A 50 -10.84 5.55 0.22
N GLU A 51 -11.50 6.44 -0.52
CA GLU A 51 -11.37 6.49 -1.99
C GLU A 51 -9.95 6.89 -2.43
N LEU A 52 -9.35 7.89 -1.81
CA LEU A 52 -7.97 8.30 -2.09
C LEU A 52 -7.00 7.13 -1.91
N VAL A 53 -7.09 6.43 -0.78
CA VAL A 53 -6.25 5.25 -0.49
C VAL A 53 -6.47 4.18 -1.56
N ARG A 54 -7.72 3.83 -1.88
CA ARG A 54 -8.02 2.83 -2.91
C ARG A 54 -7.43 3.20 -4.27
N LEU A 55 -7.64 4.42 -4.74
CA LEU A 55 -7.13 4.89 -6.02
C LEU A 55 -5.59 4.89 -6.03
N TRP A 56 -4.96 5.33 -4.94
CA TRP A 56 -3.50 5.34 -4.80
C TRP A 56 -2.87 3.96 -4.99
N PHE A 57 -3.50 2.91 -4.43
CA PHE A 57 -3.03 1.53 -4.60
C PHE A 57 -3.39 0.92 -5.97
N LYS A 58 -4.42 1.41 -6.67
CA LYS A 58 -4.71 1.01 -8.05
C LYS A 58 -3.74 1.60 -9.07
N ILE A 59 -3.21 2.79 -8.84
CA ILE A 59 -2.24 3.42 -9.73
C ILE A 59 -0.91 2.68 -9.59
N GLN A 60 -0.49 1.92 -10.61
CA GLN A 60 0.80 1.22 -10.59
C GLN A 60 1.95 2.04 -11.19
N ASP A 61 1.64 3.06 -12.01
CA ASP A 61 2.65 3.94 -12.61
C ASP A 61 3.20 4.94 -11.57
N ALA A 62 4.51 4.92 -11.39
CA ALA A 62 5.23 5.82 -10.49
C ALA A 62 5.16 7.29 -10.95
N THR A 63 5.09 7.55 -12.25
CA THR A 63 4.98 8.91 -12.80
C THR A 63 3.61 9.49 -12.47
N ALA A 64 2.54 8.74 -12.76
CA ALA A 64 1.18 9.11 -12.36
C ALA A 64 1.05 9.38 -10.85
N ARG A 65 1.66 8.53 -9.99
CA ARG A 65 1.67 8.76 -8.54
C ARG A 65 2.33 10.09 -8.15
N ARG A 66 3.47 10.43 -8.76
CA ARG A 66 4.17 11.71 -8.49
C ARG A 66 3.33 12.90 -8.90
N THR A 67 2.76 12.87 -10.09
CA THR A 67 1.89 13.95 -10.57
C THR A 67 0.69 14.16 -9.66
N ILE A 68 0.00 13.10 -9.22
CA ILE A 68 -1.12 13.25 -8.28
C ILE A 68 -0.65 13.81 -6.94
N LEU A 69 0.49 13.36 -6.42
CA LEU A 69 1.06 13.89 -5.17
C LEU A 69 1.34 15.40 -5.26
N GLU A 70 1.87 15.86 -6.40
CA GLU A 70 2.10 17.29 -6.65
C GLU A 70 0.78 18.08 -6.67
N GLN A 71 -0.25 17.56 -7.31
CA GLN A 71 -1.58 18.20 -7.32
C GLN A 71 -2.19 18.27 -5.91
N LEU A 72 -2.06 17.19 -5.12
CA LEU A 72 -2.54 17.17 -3.73
C LEU A 72 -1.78 18.18 -2.86
N ARG A 73 -0.46 18.28 -3.02
CA ARG A 73 0.36 19.29 -2.31
C ARG A 73 -0.05 20.71 -2.67
N ALA A 74 -0.22 20.98 -3.97
CA ALA A 74 -0.67 22.29 -4.43
C ALA A 74 -2.04 22.66 -3.85
N ALA A 75 -2.99 21.72 -3.82
CA ALA A 75 -4.30 21.91 -3.21
C ALA A 75 -4.23 22.13 -1.68
N ALA A 76 -3.27 21.49 -0.99
CA ALA A 76 -3.02 21.68 0.43
C ALA A 76 -2.24 22.96 0.76
N GLY A 77 -1.80 23.74 -0.24
CA GLY A 77 -0.92 24.89 -0.05
C GLY A 77 0.51 24.53 0.34
N GLU A 78 0.94 23.27 0.13
CA GLU A 78 2.30 22.82 0.36
C GLU A 78 3.19 23.08 -0.86
N PRO A 79 4.44 23.52 -0.67
CA PRO A 79 5.38 23.68 -1.77
C PRO A 79 5.76 22.33 -2.39
N SER A 80 5.81 22.29 -3.73
CA SER A 80 6.30 21.12 -4.48
C SER A 80 7.76 20.82 -4.08
N ARG A 81 8.02 19.57 -3.69
CA ARG A 81 9.36 19.02 -3.39
C ARG A 81 9.82 18.09 -4.48
#